data_AF-A0A832Z3C8-F1
#
_entry.id   AF-A0A832Z3C8-F1
#
_cell.length_a   1.000
_cell.length_b   1.000
_cell.length_c   1.000
_cell.angle_alpha   90.00
_cell.angle_beta   90.00
_cell.angle_gamma   90.00
#
_symmetry.space_group_name_H-M   'P 1'
#
loop_
_entity.id
_entity.type
_entity.pdbx_description
1 polymer ?
#
loop_
_entity_poly.entity_id
_entity_poly.type
_entity_poly.pdbx_seq_one_letter_code
_entity_poly.pdbx_strand_id
1 'polypeptide(L)'
;MNIDAIVNVLANVVYLIERKKISVDRAFTLTCRRVKCSTKEFTREDIYTLAHAFINNYYLVKHVVSRIRGDNYSYRMLARAFLYLKLPELGYSVDSKLKKAIKRDLPNLEQVLSDIEEPWIRLSYPKWMYEKLSKVLSREELEMMLRAMNKRNIWIRVNTLRIDVDKAIRELEREEVYVEQDKYIPFLLRVVKSRKPVRNLRLFREGYIVIQDRASVLTVMALRPEPQMLIYDVAAAPGIKTSLIMQLTENRARIIAMDLSIRRLMNMKKLLKKYGVDMDRVHIVLTDSRTVAFSRQADAALVDAPCSSSGAIPKDPAIKILLRNDRIPQRMSLIQVELLRNALRYADIVVFATCSLFPEEGEEVVMKVQSMDSRHRLVDAAIPASRGYRTYPIWHIVNRTYPHIDNCEGFFISRFES
;
A
#
# COMPACT_ATOMS: atom_id res chain seq x y z
N MET A 1 15.98 27.81 -14.04
CA MET A 1 15.69 26.56 -13.32
C MET A 1 16.72 26.37 -12.21
N ASN A 2 16.30 26.38 -10.94
CA ASN A 2 17.21 26.06 -9.82
C ASN A 2 17.27 24.54 -9.59
N ILE A 3 17.93 23.81 -10.49
CA ILE A 3 18.02 22.35 -10.45
C ILE A 3 18.74 21.85 -9.19
N ASP A 4 19.77 22.56 -8.72
CA ASP A 4 20.53 22.13 -7.54
C ASP A 4 19.66 22.07 -6.27
N ALA A 5 18.67 22.97 -6.13
CA ALA A 5 17.71 22.91 -5.03
C ALA A 5 16.86 21.63 -5.09
N ILE A 6 16.37 21.26 -6.29
CA ILE A 6 15.58 20.04 -6.50
C ILE A 6 16.45 18.80 -6.24
N VAL A 7 17.69 18.76 -6.74
CA VAL A 7 18.67 17.70 -6.48
C VAL A 7 18.86 17.47 -4.98
N ASN A 8 19.00 18.54 -4.19
CA ASN A 8 19.18 18.43 -2.74
C ASN A 8 17.93 17.85 -2.05
N VAL A 9 16.73 18.25 -2.47
CA VAL A 9 15.49 17.68 -1.94
C VAL A 9 15.41 16.19 -2.25
N LEU A 10 15.57 15.80 -3.51
CA LEU A 10 15.50 14.40 -3.94
C LEU A 10 16.55 13.51 -3.26
N ALA A 11 17.80 13.98 -3.19
CA ALA A 11 18.88 13.27 -2.52
C ALA A 11 18.60 13.05 -1.03
N ASN A 12 18.09 14.09 -0.35
CA ASN A 12 17.74 13.99 1.07
C ASN A 12 16.54 13.06 1.32
N VAL A 13 15.55 13.03 0.42
CA VAL A 13 14.42 12.11 0.51
C VAL A 13 14.90 10.66 0.48
N VAL A 14 15.72 10.27 -0.51
CA VAL A 14 16.29 8.92 -0.58
C VAL A 14 17.13 8.60 0.66
N TYR A 15 18.00 9.53 1.08
CA TYR A 15 18.83 9.36 2.27
C TYR A 15 17.97 9.06 3.51
N LEU A 16 16.89 9.82 3.71
CA LEU A 16 15.99 9.62 4.84
C LEU A 16 15.24 8.29 4.76
N ILE A 17 14.80 7.87 3.57
CA ILE A 17 14.17 6.55 3.38
C ILE A 17 15.15 5.45 3.80
N GLU A 18 16.37 5.46 3.27
CA GLU A 18 17.36 4.41 3.55
C GLU A 18 17.86 4.40 5.00
N ARG A 19 18.06 5.58 5.61
CA ARG A 19 18.65 5.68 6.95
C ARG A 19 17.63 5.67 8.08
N LYS A 20 16.43 6.23 7.86
CA LYS A 20 15.37 6.30 8.87
C LYS A 20 14.26 5.28 8.67
N LYS A 21 14.26 4.54 7.56
CA LYS A 21 13.27 3.48 7.24
C LYS A 21 11.83 4.00 7.27
N ILE A 22 11.59 5.11 6.57
CA ILE A 22 10.31 5.83 6.54
C ILE A 22 9.77 5.94 5.11
N SER A 23 8.47 6.22 4.99
CA SER A 23 7.78 6.41 3.72
C SER A 23 8.26 7.63 2.94
N VAL A 24 7.98 7.66 1.62
CA VAL A 24 8.27 8.85 0.78
C VAL A 24 7.61 10.09 1.34
N ASP A 25 6.31 10.01 1.70
CA ASP A 25 5.54 11.14 2.24
C ASP A 25 6.20 11.72 3.50
N ARG A 26 6.65 10.84 4.40
CA ARG A 26 7.30 11.26 5.65
C ARG A 26 8.68 11.84 5.40
N ALA A 27 9.48 11.20 4.54
CA ALA A 27 10.79 11.69 4.14
C ALA A 27 10.69 13.08 3.51
N PHE A 28 9.81 13.26 2.52
CA PHE A 28 9.55 14.53 1.87
C PHE A 28 9.10 15.61 2.86
N THR A 29 8.15 15.28 3.73
CA THR A 29 7.68 16.23 4.77
C THR A 29 8.82 16.66 5.70
N LEU A 30 9.69 15.75 6.12
CA LEU A 30 10.83 16.08 6.97
C LEU A 30 11.88 16.91 6.23
N THR A 31 12.13 16.62 4.95
CA THR A 31 12.99 17.43 4.10
C THR A 31 12.46 18.87 4.00
N CYS A 32 11.18 19.04 3.69
CA CYS A 32 10.57 20.36 3.49
C CYS A 32 10.40 21.19 4.78
N ARG A 33 10.63 20.62 5.96
CA ARG A 33 10.75 21.38 7.22
C ARG A 33 12.08 22.10 7.35
N ARG A 34 13.12 21.65 6.63
CA ARG A 34 14.49 22.17 6.73
C ARG A 34 14.90 22.97 5.50
N VAL A 35 14.33 22.65 4.34
CA VAL A 35 14.65 23.31 3.07
C VAL A 35 13.39 23.73 2.35
N LYS A 36 13.47 24.81 1.58
CA LYS A 36 12.36 25.27 0.73
C LYS A 36 12.14 24.26 -0.39
N CYS A 37 11.02 23.54 -0.35
CA CYS A 37 10.59 22.63 -1.41
C CYS A 37 9.73 23.34 -2.44
N SER A 38 10.21 24.44 -3.00
CA SER A 38 9.62 25.11 -4.15
C SER A 38 10.66 25.98 -4.83
N THR A 39 10.56 26.12 -6.16
CA THR A 39 11.35 27.05 -6.96
C THR A 39 10.40 27.99 -7.70
N LYS A 40 10.94 28.89 -8.54
CA LYS A 40 10.13 29.75 -9.40
C LYS A 40 9.34 28.92 -10.42
N GLU A 41 9.92 27.82 -10.87
CA GLU A 41 9.37 26.94 -11.92
C GLU A 41 8.62 25.72 -11.38
N PHE A 42 8.91 25.28 -10.14
CA PHE A 42 8.31 24.08 -9.56
C PHE A 42 7.63 24.39 -8.23
N THR A 43 6.35 24.07 -8.16
CA THR A 43 5.59 24.10 -6.90
C THR A 43 6.04 22.98 -5.97
N ARG A 44 5.58 23.02 -4.71
CA ARG A 44 5.82 21.93 -3.76
C ARG A 44 5.24 20.60 -4.23
N GLU A 45 4.10 20.63 -4.94
CA GLU A 45 3.45 19.44 -5.45
C GLU A 45 4.23 18.84 -6.64
N ASP A 46 4.81 19.68 -7.49
CA ASP A 46 5.66 19.22 -8.59
C ASP A 46 6.91 18.51 -8.05
N ILE A 47 7.56 19.10 -7.03
CA ILE A 47 8.74 18.48 -6.41
C ILE A 47 8.36 17.19 -5.65
N TYR A 48 7.18 17.14 -5.02
CA TYR A 48 6.66 15.92 -4.41
C TYR A 48 6.43 14.81 -5.46
N THR A 49 5.87 15.17 -6.62
CA THR A 49 5.67 14.26 -7.75
C THR A 49 7.01 13.76 -8.30
N LEU A 50 8.00 14.65 -8.45
CA LEU A 50 9.36 14.27 -8.82
C LEU A 50 10.02 13.36 -7.78
N ALA A 51 9.78 13.58 -6.49
CA ALA A 51 10.28 12.72 -5.42
C ALA A 51 9.70 11.30 -5.53
N HIS A 52 8.38 11.17 -5.68
CA HIS A 52 7.73 9.88 -5.90
C HIS A 52 8.25 9.19 -7.17
N ALA A 53 8.36 9.93 -8.28
CA ALA A 53 8.90 9.42 -9.53
C ALA A 53 10.37 8.97 -9.40
N PHE A 54 11.19 9.70 -8.64
CA PHE A 54 12.58 9.32 -8.38
C PHE A 54 12.69 8.01 -7.61
N ILE A 55 11.90 7.86 -6.54
CA ILE A 55 11.88 6.61 -5.76
C ILE A 55 11.36 5.45 -6.61
N ASN A 56 10.36 5.70 -7.48
CA ASN A 56 9.88 4.71 -8.43
C ASN A 56 10.95 4.25 -9.42
N ASN A 57 11.90 5.11 -9.79
CA ASN A 57 12.99 4.82 -10.72
C ASN A 57 14.34 4.56 -10.02
N TYR A 58 14.34 4.41 -8.69
CA TYR A 58 15.57 4.37 -7.90
C TYR A 58 16.53 3.25 -8.32
N TYR A 59 16.04 2.02 -8.54
CA TYR A 59 16.87 0.88 -8.91
C TYR A 59 17.41 0.99 -10.33
N LEU A 60 16.60 1.50 -11.27
CA LEU A 60 17.04 1.79 -12.63
C LEU A 60 18.21 2.79 -12.60
N VAL A 61 17.99 3.94 -11.97
CA VAL A 61 19.00 5.02 -11.91
C VAL A 61 20.25 4.56 -11.15
N LYS A 62 20.07 3.85 -10.03
CA LYS A 62 21.18 3.27 -9.26
C LYS A 62 22.01 2.31 -10.10
N HIS A 63 21.37 1.43 -10.88
CA HIS A 63 22.07 0.47 -11.71
C HIS A 63 22.85 1.14 -12.84
N VAL A 64 22.21 2.07 -13.58
CA VAL A 64 22.87 2.86 -14.64
C VAL A 64 24.10 3.58 -14.09
N VAL A 65 23.95 4.30 -12.98
CA VAL A 65 25.06 5.03 -12.34
C VAL A 65 26.15 4.06 -11.88
N SER A 66 25.77 2.91 -11.32
CA SER A 66 26.71 1.91 -10.83
C SER A 66 27.51 1.24 -11.95
N ARG A 67 26.92 1.01 -13.14
CA ARG A 67 27.67 0.52 -14.30
C ARG A 67 28.77 1.47 -14.76
N ILE A 68 28.58 2.78 -14.54
CA ILE A 68 29.56 3.82 -14.97
C ILE A 68 30.60 4.10 -13.87
N ARG A 69 30.19 4.07 -12.60
CA ARG A 69 30.99 4.58 -11.46
C ARG A 69 31.31 3.53 -10.39
N GLY A 70 30.90 2.28 -10.58
CA GLY A 70 30.90 1.28 -9.51
C GLY A 70 30.04 1.73 -8.33
N ASP A 71 30.46 1.46 -7.11
CA ASP A 71 29.76 1.93 -5.90
C ASP A 71 30.13 3.37 -5.47
N ASN A 72 30.97 4.06 -6.26
CA ASN A 72 31.42 5.42 -5.95
C ASN A 72 30.47 6.50 -6.49
N TYR A 73 29.25 6.53 -5.94
CA TYR A 73 28.23 7.55 -6.24
C TYR A 73 27.60 8.12 -4.97
N SER A 74 27.05 9.34 -5.09
CA SER A 74 26.29 9.99 -4.03
C SER A 74 24.79 10.04 -4.36
N TYR A 75 23.93 10.23 -3.36
CA TYR A 75 22.50 10.47 -3.61
C TYR A 75 22.24 11.69 -4.51
N ARG A 76 23.11 12.70 -4.47
CA ARG A 76 23.03 13.85 -5.39
C ARG A 76 23.34 13.45 -6.82
N MET A 77 24.28 12.53 -7.04
CA MET A 77 24.58 11.99 -8.37
C MET A 77 23.39 11.20 -8.91
N LEU A 78 22.77 10.34 -8.10
CA LEU A 78 21.55 9.63 -8.47
C LEU A 78 20.41 10.61 -8.81
N ALA A 79 20.19 11.64 -8.00
CA ALA A 79 19.16 12.64 -8.25
C ALA A 79 19.42 13.44 -9.54
N ARG A 80 20.69 13.76 -9.84
CA ARG A 80 21.07 14.42 -11.11
C ARG A 80 20.80 13.52 -12.31
N ALA A 81 21.20 12.26 -12.25
CA ALA A 81 20.95 11.28 -13.30
C ALA A 81 19.45 11.14 -13.56
N PHE A 82 18.66 11.00 -12.50
CA PHE A 82 17.20 10.94 -12.60
C PHE A 82 16.61 12.20 -13.27
N LEU A 83 16.97 13.40 -12.81
CA LEU A 83 16.43 14.63 -13.38
C LEU A 83 16.85 14.84 -14.84
N TYR A 84 18.08 14.46 -15.20
CA TYR A 84 18.57 14.51 -16.57
C TYR A 84 17.70 13.67 -17.52
N LEU A 85 17.34 12.45 -17.09
CA LEU A 85 16.48 11.55 -17.85
C LEU A 85 15.01 11.99 -17.83
N LYS A 86 14.50 12.46 -16.68
CA LYS A 86 13.06 12.66 -16.47
C LYS A 86 12.52 14.01 -16.93
N LEU A 87 13.31 15.08 -16.84
CA LEU A 87 12.84 16.43 -17.20
C LEU A 87 12.38 16.55 -18.67
N PRO A 88 13.09 15.99 -19.67
CA PRO A 88 12.64 16.00 -21.07
C PRO A 88 11.29 15.32 -21.27
N GLU A 89 11.05 14.17 -20.62
CA GLU A 89 9.76 13.46 -20.69
C GLU A 89 8.58 14.29 -20.14
N LEU A 90 8.88 15.23 -19.25
CA LEU A 90 7.91 16.15 -18.65
C LEU A 90 7.80 17.48 -19.43
N GLY A 91 8.47 17.61 -20.57
CA GLY A 91 8.48 18.83 -21.39
C GLY A 91 9.40 19.94 -20.88
N TYR A 92 10.27 19.65 -19.91
CA TYR A 92 11.21 20.63 -19.37
C TYR A 92 12.59 20.52 -20.03
N SER A 93 13.19 21.67 -20.36
CA SER A 93 14.57 21.72 -20.82
C SER A 93 15.56 21.44 -19.68
N VAL A 94 16.53 20.56 -19.90
CA VAL A 94 17.65 20.35 -18.97
C VAL A 94 18.65 21.50 -19.10
N ASP A 95 18.98 22.17 -17.99
CA ASP A 95 19.92 23.30 -18.01
C ASP A 95 21.37 22.87 -18.35
N SER A 96 22.17 23.84 -18.82
CA SER A 96 23.55 23.59 -19.27
C SER A 96 24.48 23.12 -18.15
N LYS A 97 24.19 23.48 -16.90
CA LYS A 97 24.98 23.08 -15.72
C LYS A 97 24.77 21.60 -15.42
N LEU A 98 23.53 21.12 -15.43
CA LEU A 98 23.19 19.72 -15.26
C LEU A 98 23.74 18.89 -16.41
N LYS A 99 23.61 19.33 -17.67
CA LYS A 99 24.21 18.65 -18.83
C LYS A 99 25.72 18.48 -18.69
N LYS A 100 26.45 19.55 -18.34
CA LYS A 100 27.91 19.49 -18.11
C LYS A 100 28.27 18.55 -16.96
N ALA A 101 27.53 18.58 -15.86
CA ALA A 101 27.76 17.70 -14.72
C ALA A 101 27.56 16.22 -15.09
N ILE A 102 26.49 15.89 -15.82
CA ILE A 102 26.23 14.52 -16.29
C ILE A 102 27.32 14.06 -17.27
N LYS A 103 27.68 14.87 -18.26
CA LYS A 103 28.74 14.51 -19.22
C LYS A 103 30.09 14.23 -18.55
N ARG A 104 30.40 14.95 -17.47
CA ARG A 104 31.63 14.77 -16.68
C ARG A 104 31.56 13.57 -15.74
N ASP A 105 30.47 13.47 -14.97
CA ASP A 105 30.37 12.51 -13.86
C ASP A 105 29.82 11.14 -14.29
N LEU A 106 29.03 11.10 -15.37
CA LEU A 106 28.32 9.92 -15.88
C LEU A 106 28.41 9.86 -17.41
N PRO A 107 29.63 9.71 -17.99
CA PRO A 107 29.79 9.56 -19.43
C PRO A 107 28.97 8.37 -19.95
N ASN A 108 28.39 8.51 -21.15
CA ASN A 108 27.61 7.48 -21.85
C ASN A 108 26.34 7.00 -21.09
N LEU A 109 25.79 7.80 -20.16
CA LEU A 109 24.59 7.47 -19.40
C LEU A 109 23.41 7.00 -20.27
N GLU A 110 23.15 7.66 -21.38
CA GLU A 110 22.05 7.31 -22.29
C GLU A 110 22.28 5.97 -23.00
N GLN A 111 23.51 5.68 -23.40
CA GLN A 111 23.89 4.39 -23.98
C GLN A 111 23.77 3.26 -22.95
N VAL A 112 24.29 3.47 -21.74
CA VAL A 112 24.16 2.48 -20.66
C VAL A 112 22.69 2.22 -20.33
N LEU A 113 21.83 3.24 -20.42
CA LEU A 113 20.38 3.09 -20.24
C LEU A 113 19.73 2.28 -21.38
N SER A 114 20.15 2.48 -22.64
CA SER A 114 19.61 1.73 -23.78
C SER A 114 20.00 0.26 -23.75
N ASP A 115 21.18 -0.06 -23.20
CA ASP A 115 21.72 -1.42 -23.14
C ASP A 115 21.14 -2.27 -22.00
N ILE A 116 20.16 -1.74 -21.24
CA ILE A 116 19.52 -2.49 -20.16
C ILE A 116 18.43 -3.39 -20.74
N GLU A 117 18.69 -4.70 -20.71
CA GLU A 117 17.74 -5.73 -21.12
C GLU A 117 17.00 -6.33 -19.92
N GLU A 118 17.59 -6.29 -18.73
CA GLU A 118 17.06 -7.00 -17.57
C GLU A 118 15.75 -6.36 -17.07
N PRO A 119 14.64 -7.12 -17.01
CA PRO A 119 13.32 -6.55 -16.68
C PRO A 119 13.25 -5.90 -15.31
N TRP A 120 13.90 -6.48 -14.29
CA TRP A 120 13.90 -5.94 -12.93
C TRP A 120 14.63 -4.60 -12.83
N ILE A 121 15.63 -4.34 -13.69
CA ILE A 121 16.29 -3.03 -13.76
C ILE A 121 15.37 -2.04 -14.47
N ARG A 122 14.87 -2.38 -15.67
CA ARG A 122 13.94 -1.54 -16.46
C ARG A 122 12.70 -1.13 -15.68
N LEU A 123 12.12 -2.04 -14.92
CA LEU A 123 10.94 -1.80 -14.07
C LEU A 123 11.31 -1.19 -12.72
N SER A 124 12.60 -1.05 -12.42
CA SER A 124 13.15 -0.46 -11.20
C SER A 124 12.67 -1.17 -9.92
N TYR A 125 12.96 -2.47 -9.83
CA TYR A 125 12.73 -3.34 -8.67
C TYR A 125 14.04 -3.97 -8.18
N PRO A 126 14.12 -4.39 -6.91
CA PRO A 126 15.21 -5.24 -6.44
C PRO A 126 15.24 -6.57 -7.19
N LYS A 127 16.43 -7.03 -7.60
CA LYS A 127 16.62 -8.33 -8.28
C LYS A 127 15.96 -9.49 -7.54
N TRP A 128 16.20 -9.61 -6.24
CA TRP A 128 15.65 -10.69 -5.41
C TRP A 128 14.11 -10.75 -5.45
N MET A 129 13.44 -9.59 -5.51
CA MET A 129 11.98 -9.51 -5.51
C MET A 129 11.43 -10.05 -6.84
N TYR A 130 12.08 -9.69 -7.95
CA TYR A 130 11.74 -10.20 -9.26
C TYR A 130 11.96 -11.71 -9.34
N GLU A 131 13.14 -12.20 -8.94
CA GLU A 131 13.49 -13.63 -8.95
C GLU A 131 12.56 -14.47 -8.07
N LYS A 132 12.05 -13.88 -6.99
CA LYS A 132 11.10 -14.55 -6.10
C LYS A 132 9.73 -14.67 -6.75
N LEU A 133 9.22 -13.58 -7.31
CA LEU A 133 7.90 -13.55 -7.94
C LEU A 133 7.89 -14.33 -9.27
N SER A 134 9.02 -14.45 -9.97
CA SER A 134 9.14 -15.26 -11.19
C SER A 134 9.01 -16.76 -10.94
N LYS A 135 9.00 -17.21 -9.68
CA LYS A 135 8.72 -18.61 -9.32
C LYS A 135 7.23 -18.93 -9.29
N VAL A 136 6.37 -17.91 -9.21
CA VAL A 136 4.92 -18.07 -9.03
C VAL A 136 4.08 -17.40 -10.11
N LEU A 137 4.71 -16.61 -10.97
CA LEU A 137 4.07 -15.93 -12.11
C LEU A 137 4.89 -16.18 -13.38
N SER A 138 4.20 -16.24 -14.52
CA SER A 138 4.88 -16.18 -15.82
C SER A 138 5.63 -14.85 -15.98
N ARG A 139 6.60 -14.83 -16.90
CA ARG A 139 7.38 -13.61 -17.17
C ARG A 139 6.47 -12.45 -17.57
N GLU A 140 5.53 -12.71 -18.47
CA GLU A 140 4.61 -11.73 -19.02
C GLU A 140 3.71 -11.14 -17.92
N GLU A 141 3.08 -12.01 -17.11
CA GLU A 141 2.24 -11.58 -15.98
C GLU A 141 3.04 -10.77 -14.95
N LEU A 142 4.26 -11.22 -14.62
CA LEU A 142 5.12 -10.53 -13.67
C LEU A 142 5.48 -9.13 -14.16
N GLU A 143 5.91 -8.99 -15.42
CA GLU A 143 6.28 -7.70 -15.99
C GLU A 143 5.07 -6.75 -16.06
N MET A 144 3.87 -7.26 -16.42
CA MET A 144 2.62 -6.49 -16.39
C MET A 144 2.29 -6.01 -14.97
N MET A 145 2.36 -6.91 -13.98
CA MET A 145 2.11 -6.58 -12.58
C MET A 145 3.07 -5.53 -12.06
N LEU A 146 4.38 -5.71 -12.25
CA LEU A 146 5.41 -4.77 -11.76
C LEU A 146 5.31 -3.41 -12.46
N ARG A 147 4.97 -3.38 -13.75
CA ARG A 147 4.72 -2.12 -14.48
C ARG A 147 3.52 -1.38 -13.90
N ALA A 148 2.43 -2.07 -13.59
CA ALA A 148 1.26 -1.48 -12.97
C ALA A 148 1.53 -1.04 -11.51
N MET A 149 2.37 -1.78 -10.77
CA MET A 149 2.77 -1.45 -9.41
C MET A 149 3.55 -0.12 -9.30
N ASN A 150 4.16 0.35 -10.39
CA ASN A 150 4.83 1.67 -10.46
C ASN A 150 3.85 2.84 -10.69
N LYS A 151 2.56 2.56 -10.89
CA LYS A 151 1.51 3.58 -11.05
C LYS A 151 0.63 3.62 -9.81
N ARG A 152 0.30 4.82 -9.36
CA ARG A 152 -0.56 5.03 -8.19
C ARG A 152 -2.01 5.18 -8.62
N ASN A 153 -2.86 4.25 -8.17
CA ASN A 153 -4.31 4.40 -8.21
C ASN A 153 -4.80 4.96 -6.86
N ILE A 154 -5.75 5.90 -6.90
CA ILE A 154 -6.35 6.46 -5.69
C ILE A 154 -7.81 6.05 -5.65
N TRP A 155 -8.16 5.28 -4.62
CA TRP A 155 -9.53 4.92 -4.30
C TRP A 155 -9.99 5.70 -3.07
N ILE A 156 -11.26 6.09 -3.08
CA ILE A 156 -11.96 6.70 -1.96
C ILE A 156 -13.24 5.92 -1.68
N ARG A 157 -13.47 5.66 -0.40
CA ARG A 157 -14.72 5.11 0.13
C ARG A 157 -15.60 6.26 0.58
N VAL A 158 -16.83 6.33 0.09
CA VAL A 158 -17.86 7.20 0.64
C VAL A 158 -18.31 6.64 1.99
N ASN A 159 -18.34 7.50 3.00
CA ASN A 159 -18.79 7.14 4.34
C ASN A 159 -20.31 7.25 4.42
N THR A 160 -21.01 6.15 4.17
CA THR A 160 -22.48 6.11 4.12
C THR A 160 -23.15 6.35 5.48
N LEU A 161 -22.40 6.34 6.59
CA LEU A 161 -22.89 6.81 7.90
C LEU A 161 -23.12 8.32 7.93
N ARG A 162 -22.52 9.08 7.00
CA ARG A 162 -22.46 10.54 7.06
C ARG A 162 -22.96 11.24 5.81
N ILE A 163 -22.92 10.58 4.66
CA ILE A 163 -23.35 11.16 3.40
C ILE A 163 -23.83 10.06 2.45
N ASP A 164 -24.84 10.37 1.66
CA ASP A 164 -25.27 9.57 0.52
C ASP A 164 -24.21 9.55 -0.60
N VAL A 165 -24.15 8.47 -1.37
CA VAL A 165 -23.15 8.27 -2.44
C VAL A 165 -23.31 9.29 -3.56
N ASP A 166 -24.53 9.49 -4.06
CA ASP A 166 -24.77 10.43 -5.17
C ASP A 166 -24.49 11.86 -4.75
N LYS A 167 -24.84 12.20 -3.50
CA LYS A 167 -24.50 13.49 -2.91
C LYS A 167 -22.99 13.69 -2.79
N ALA A 168 -22.25 12.66 -2.38
CA ALA A 168 -20.79 12.73 -2.30
C ALA A 168 -20.14 12.94 -3.68
N ILE A 169 -20.63 12.26 -4.73
CA ILE A 169 -20.14 12.43 -6.10
C ILE A 169 -20.36 13.86 -6.58
N ARG A 170 -21.57 14.42 -6.41
CA ARG A 170 -21.85 15.83 -6.78
C ARG A 170 -20.95 16.83 -6.06
N GLU A 171 -20.64 16.59 -4.79
CA GLU A 171 -19.73 17.44 -4.01
C GLU A 171 -18.27 17.31 -4.47
N LEU A 172 -17.84 16.12 -4.89
CA LEU A 172 -16.51 15.89 -5.45
C LEU A 172 -16.34 16.62 -6.79
N GLU A 173 -17.35 16.58 -7.66
CA GLU A 173 -17.35 17.30 -8.94
C GLU A 173 -17.25 18.82 -8.73
N ARG A 174 -17.95 19.37 -7.73
CA ARG A 174 -17.83 20.79 -7.34
C ARG A 174 -16.42 21.18 -6.89
N GLU A 175 -15.65 20.25 -6.33
CA GLU A 175 -14.24 20.44 -5.98
C GLU A 175 -13.27 20.05 -7.13
N GLU A 176 -13.76 19.88 -8.36
CA GLU A 176 -13.03 19.47 -9.56
C GLU A 176 -12.33 18.10 -9.39
N VAL A 177 -13.01 17.17 -8.72
CA VAL A 177 -12.59 15.77 -8.55
C VAL A 177 -13.52 14.86 -9.33
N TYR A 178 -13.00 14.26 -10.38
CA TYR A 178 -13.72 13.34 -11.25
C TYR A 178 -13.44 11.91 -10.82
N VAL A 179 -14.50 11.13 -10.66
CA VAL A 179 -14.46 9.79 -10.11
C VAL A 179 -15.23 8.81 -10.99
N GLU A 180 -14.81 7.55 -10.93
CA GLU A 180 -15.53 6.41 -11.49
C GLU A 180 -15.97 5.51 -10.33
N GLN A 181 -17.24 5.11 -10.32
CA GLN A 181 -17.76 4.20 -9.31
C GLN A 181 -17.32 2.75 -9.57
N ASP A 182 -17.02 2.01 -8.51
CA ASP A 182 -16.72 0.58 -8.64
C ASP A 182 -17.95 -0.19 -9.09
N LYS A 183 -17.76 -1.15 -10.00
CA LYS A 183 -18.85 -1.96 -10.57
C LYS A 183 -19.56 -2.84 -9.52
N TYR A 184 -18.87 -3.26 -8.47
CA TYR A 184 -19.38 -4.24 -7.50
C TYR A 184 -19.61 -3.63 -6.11
N ILE A 185 -18.99 -2.48 -5.81
CA ILE A 185 -19.03 -1.84 -4.49
C ILE A 185 -19.55 -0.40 -4.65
N PRO A 186 -20.86 -0.14 -4.48
CA PRO A 186 -21.47 1.13 -4.82
C PRO A 186 -20.87 2.36 -4.10
N PHE A 187 -20.42 2.21 -2.85
CA PHE A 187 -19.85 3.31 -2.08
C PHE A 187 -18.34 3.53 -2.34
N LEU A 188 -17.74 2.81 -3.29
CA LEU A 188 -16.31 2.88 -3.59
C LEU A 188 -16.09 3.59 -4.94
N LEU A 189 -15.21 4.58 -4.94
CA LEU A 189 -14.96 5.45 -6.08
C LEU A 189 -13.46 5.50 -6.40
N ARG A 190 -13.10 5.33 -7.67
CA ARG A 190 -11.75 5.54 -8.19
C ARG A 190 -11.60 6.99 -8.62
N VAL A 191 -10.58 7.67 -8.15
CA VAL A 191 -10.25 9.03 -8.60
C VAL A 191 -9.60 8.96 -9.97
N VAL A 192 -10.27 9.51 -10.98
CA VAL A 192 -9.77 9.60 -12.37
C VAL A 192 -8.91 10.84 -12.52
N LYS A 193 -9.38 11.96 -11.99
CA LYS A 193 -8.69 13.25 -12.06
C LYS A 193 -9.04 14.09 -10.84
N SER A 194 -8.04 14.79 -10.30
CA SER A 194 -8.23 15.70 -9.18
C SER A 194 -7.30 16.89 -9.33
N ARG A 195 -7.84 18.10 -9.22
CA ARG A 195 -7.03 19.34 -9.30
C ARG A 195 -6.12 19.54 -8.08
N LYS A 196 -6.53 19.00 -6.93
CA LYS A 196 -5.78 19.09 -5.66
C LYS A 196 -5.68 17.72 -4.99
N PRO A 197 -4.72 17.51 -4.07
CA PRO A 197 -4.65 16.25 -3.33
C PRO A 197 -5.96 15.95 -2.59
N VAL A 198 -6.44 14.70 -2.67
CA VAL A 198 -7.69 14.25 -2.03
C VAL A 198 -7.71 14.56 -0.52
N ARG A 199 -6.53 14.51 0.13
CA ARG A 199 -6.37 14.83 1.56
C ARG A 199 -6.72 16.28 1.91
N ASN A 200 -6.72 17.19 0.93
CA ASN A 200 -7.01 18.60 1.10
C ASN A 200 -8.50 18.93 0.84
N LEU A 201 -9.28 17.97 0.33
CA LEU A 201 -10.71 18.14 0.11
C LEU A 201 -11.44 18.37 1.43
N ARG A 202 -12.53 19.15 1.39
CA ARG A 202 -13.41 19.33 2.55
C ARG A 202 -13.98 17.98 2.98
N LEU A 203 -14.46 17.19 2.02
CA LEU A 203 -15.09 15.89 2.26
C LEU A 203 -14.16 14.93 3.04
N PHE A 204 -12.88 14.90 2.69
CA PHE A 204 -11.91 14.07 3.40
C PHE A 204 -11.64 14.60 4.82
N ARG A 205 -11.46 15.92 4.97
CA ARG A 205 -11.16 16.54 6.26
C ARG A 205 -12.30 16.39 7.26
N GLU A 206 -13.54 16.47 6.78
CA GLU A 206 -14.74 16.32 7.60
C GLU A 206 -15.16 14.87 7.82
N GLY A 207 -14.60 13.90 7.07
CA GLY A 207 -14.86 12.47 7.27
C GLY A 207 -16.04 11.91 6.49
N TYR A 208 -16.51 12.61 5.45
CA TYR A 208 -17.51 12.13 4.50
C TYR A 208 -16.93 11.13 3.49
N ILE A 209 -15.62 11.19 3.24
CA ILE A 209 -14.90 10.21 2.43
C ILE A 209 -13.64 9.75 3.15
N VAL A 210 -13.21 8.53 2.84
CA VAL A 210 -12.04 7.87 3.39
C VAL A 210 -11.14 7.44 2.23
N ILE A 211 -9.86 7.79 2.25
CA ILE A 211 -8.90 7.21 1.29
C ILE A 211 -8.64 5.77 1.71
N GLN A 212 -9.18 4.82 0.94
CA GLN A 212 -9.06 3.39 1.19
C GLN A 212 -9.00 2.66 -0.14
N ASP A 213 -7.96 1.85 -0.33
CA ASP A 213 -7.80 1.04 -1.53
C ASP A 213 -8.90 -0.03 -1.67
N ARG A 214 -9.28 -0.34 -2.91
CA ARG A 214 -10.29 -1.37 -3.22
C ARG A 214 -9.95 -2.73 -2.61
N ALA A 215 -8.68 -3.16 -2.61
CA ALA A 215 -8.28 -4.43 -2.00
C ALA A 215 -8.56 -4.46 -0.49
N SER A 216 -8.30 -3.34 0.20
CA SER A 216 -8.61 -3.19 1.63
C SER A 216 -10.12 -3.22 1.93
N VAL A 217 -10.95 -2.75 1.00
CA VAL A 217 -12.42 -2.86 1.09
C VAL A 217 -12.85 -4.31 0.88
N LEU A 218 -12.32 -4.99 -0.14
CA LEU A 218 -12.61 -6.39 -0.44
C LEU A 218 -12.31 -7.32 0.72
N THR A 219 -11.27 -7.03 1.52
CA THR A 219 -11.00 -7.76 2.76
C THR A 219 -12.18 -7.73 3.73
N VAL A 220 -12.85 -6.58 3.89
CA VAL A 220 -14.02 -6.49 4.78
C VAL A 220 -15.26 -7.08 4.11
N MET A 221 -15.39 -6.97 2.79
CA MET A 221 -16.46 -7.66 2.05
C MET A 221 -16.36 -9.18 2.19
N ALA A 222 -15.14 -9.72 2.21
CA ALA A 222 -14.89 -11.13 2.47
C ALA A 222 -15.33 -11.56 3.88
N LEU A 223 -15.39 -10.64 4.85
CA LEU A 223 -15.85 -10.92 6.22
C LEU A 223 -17.37 -11.04 6.28
N ARG A 224 -18.08 -10.28 5.43
CA ARG A 224 -19.55 -10.17 5.42
C ARG A 224 -20.11 -9.80 6.81
N PRO A 225 -19.71 -8.66 7.40
CA PRO A 225 -20.15 -8.30 8.72
C PRO A 225 -21.65 -7.97 8.72
N GLU A 226 -22.38 -8.51 9.69
CA GLU A 226 -23.81 -8.25 9.89
C GLU A 226 -24.05 -7.46 11.18
N PRO A 227 -25.19 -6.74 11.28
CA PRO A 227 -25.65 -6.17 12.54
C PRO A 227 -25.61 -7.16 13.71
N GLN A 228 -25.33 -6.65 14.92
CA GLN A 228 -25.26 -7.41 16.18
C GLN A 228 -24.13 -8.45 16.30
N MET A 229 -23.39 -8.79 15.24
CA MET A 229 -22.21 -9.63 15.34
C MET A 229 -21.16 -9.06 16.31
N LEU A 230 -20.58 -9.92 17.13
CA LEU A 230 -19.34 -9.68 17.85
C LEU A 230 -18.16 -10.00 16.93
N ILE A 231 -17.35 -8.99 16.64
CA ILE A 231 -16.23 -9.09 15.70
C ILE A 231 -14.91 -8.75 16.39
N TYR A 232 -13.91 -9.59 16.19
CA TYR A 232 -12.53 -9.30 16.60
C TYR A 232 -11.76 -8.68 15.44
N ASP A 233 -11.30 -7.44 15.59
CA ASP A 233 -10.43 -6.78 14.62
C ASP A 233 -8.99 -6.86 15.14
N VAL A 234 -8.22 -7.78 14.55
CA VAL A 234 -6.86 -8.12 14.94
C VAL A 234 -5.88 -7.24 14.19
N ALA A 235 -4.98 -6.56 14.93
CA ALA A 235 -4.10 -5.53 14.41
C ALA A 235 -4.86 -4.34 13.77
N ALA A 236 -5.97 -3.96 14.40
CA ALA A 236 -6.99 -3.05 13.85
C ALA A 236 -6.50 -1.64 13.51
N ALA A 237 -5.48 -1.13 14.22
CA ALA A 237 -5.10 0.26 14.05
C ALA A 237 -4.47 0.48 12.66
N PRO A 238 -4.79 1.55 11.92
CA PRO A 238 -5.40 2.79 12.39
C PRO A 238 -6.95 2.84 12.36
N GLY A 239 -7.64 1.72 12.15
CA GLY A 239 -9.11 1.62 12.24
C GLY A 239 -9.88 1.85 10.95
N ILE A 240 -9.20 1.82 9.79
CA ILE A 240 -9.86 1.99 8.49
C ILE A 240 -10.85 0.84 8.22
N LYS A 241 -10.43 -0.41 8.44
CA LYS A 241 -11.29 -1.59 8.26
C LYS A 241 -12.38 -1.68 9.34
N THR A 242 -12.05 -1.36 10.60
CA THR A 242 -13.03 -1.18 11.68
C THR A 242 -14.15 -0.20 11.29
N SER A 243 -13.79 0.97 10.73
CA SER A 243 -14.79 1.95 10.31
C SER A 243 -15.67 1.45 9.16
N LEU A 244 -15.15 0.54 8.32
CA LEU A 244 -15.92 -0.08 7.25
C LEU A 244 -16.92 -1.10 7.80
N ILE A 245 -16.49 -1.93 8.75
CA ILE A 245 -17.38 -2.87 9.46
C ILE A 245 -18.54 -2.10 10.09
N MET A 246 -18.25 -0.99 10.77
CA MET A 246 -19.29 -0.15 11.38
C MET A 246 -20.16 0.56 10.34
N GLN A 247 -19.61 0.93 9.18
CA GLN A 247 -20.39 1.48 8.09
C GLN A 247 -21.36 0.46 7.49
N LEU A 248 -20.90 -0.77 7.20
CA LEU A 248 -21.72 -1.84 6.61
C LEU A 248 -22.81 -2.35 7.55
N THR A 249 -22.56 -2.28 8.86
CA THR A 249 -23.51 -2.71 9.89
C THR A 249 -24.32 -1.56 10.46
N GLU A 250 -24.21 -0.36 9.87
CA GLU A 250 -24.92 0.86 10.32
C GLU A 250 -24.76 1.12 11.83
N ASN A 251 -23.52 1.00 12.31
CA ASN A 251 -23.15 1.07 13.71
C ASN A 251 -23.87 0.04 14.61
N ARG A 252 -24.20 -1.17 14.12
CA ARG A 252 -24.88 -2.19 14.94
C ARG A 252 -24.04 -3.40 15.32
N ALA A 253 -22.88 -3.62 14.71
CA ALA A 253 -21.92 -4.63 15.19
C ALA A 253 -21.29 -4.21 16.53
N ARG A 254 -20.71 -5.17 17.25
CA ARG A 254 -19.84 -4.94 18.41
C ARG A 254 -18.43 -5.37 18.05
N ILE A 255 -17.45 -4.49 18.22
CA ILE A 255 -16.07 -4.78 17.79
C ILE A 255 -15.13 -4.75 19.00
N ILE A 256 -14.29 -5.77 19.14
CA ILE A 256 -13.08 -5.70 19.96
C ILE A 256 -11.89 -5.45 19.03
N ALA A 257 -11.38 -4.22 19.04
CA ALA A 257 -10.30 -3.77 18.18
C ALA A 257 -8.97 -3.77 18.93
N MET A 258 -8.00 -4.55 18.46
CA MET A 258 -6.75 -4.81 19.15
C MET A 258 -5.53 -4.34 18.36
N ASP A 259 -4.55 -3.76 19.04
CA ASP A 259 -3.23 -3.45 18.48
C ASP A 259 -2.18 -3.41 19.59
N LEU A 260 -0.91 -3.66 19.24
CA LEU A 260 0.22 -3.59 20.16
C LEU A 260 0.67 -2.14 20.45
N SER A 261 0.24 -1.16 19.67
CA SER A 261 0.72 0.22 19.77
C SER A 261 -0.32 1.18 20.35
N ILE A 262 -0.11 1.63 21.59
CA ILE A 262 -0.96 2.64 22.23
C ILE A 262 -1.09 3.92 21.38
N ARG A 263 -0.01 4.35 20.73
CA ARG A 263 -0.03 5.52 19.83
C ARG A 263 -0.97 5.30 18.63
N ARG A 264 -0.95 4.10 18.03
CA ARG A 264 -1.84 3.80 16.89
C ARG A 264 -3.28 3.67 17.36
N LEU A 265 -3.54 3.09 18.52
CA LEU A 265 -4.88 3.00 19.13
C LEU A 265 -5.47 4.38 19.44
N MET A 266 -4.68 5.31 19.97
CA MET A 266 -5.12 6.69 20.18
C MET A 266 -5.50 7.39 18.86
N ASN A 267 -4.72 7.17 17.80
CA ASN A 267 -5.05 7.70 16.47
C ASN A 267 -6.31 7.06 15.89
N MET A 268 -6.47 5.75 16.08
CA MET A 268 -7.67 5.01 15.71
C MET A 268 -8.92 5.58 16.40
N LYS A 269 -8.89 5.79 17.72
CA LYS A 269 -10.01 6.40 18.46
C LYS A 269 -10.43 7.75 17.87
N LYS A 270 -9.46 8.61 17.53
CA LYS A 270 -9.73 9.91 16.89
C LYS A 270 -10.33 9.75 15.49
N LEU A 271 -9.82 8.80 14.71
CA LEU A 271 -10.28 8.51 13.35
C LEU A 271 -11.70 7.94 13.33
N LEU A 272 -12.02 6.99 14.21
CA LEU A 272 -13.36 6.41 14.33
C LEU A 272 -14.39 7.46 14.70
N LYS A 273 -14.10 8.30 15.71
CA LYS A 273 -14.96 9.44 16.08
C LYS A 273 -15.19 10.38 14.90
N LYS A 274 -14.14 10.72 14.16
CA LYS A 274 -14.24 11.55 12.95
C LYS A 274 -15.15 10.91 11.90
N TYR A 275 -15.15 9.59 11.77
CA TYR A 275 -15.99 8.89 10.79
C TYR A 275 -17.42 8.60 11.29
N GLY A 276 -17.81 9.10 12.46
CA GLY A 276 -19.18 8.92 12.97
C GLY A 276 -19.45 7.49 13.44
N VAL A 277 -18.40 6.76 13.81
CA VAL A 277 -18.55 5.43 14.40
C VAL A 277 -19.09 5.56 15.82
N ASP A 278 -20.09 4.74 16.15
CA ASP A 278 -20.60 4.59 17.51
C ASP A 278 -19.50 3.96 18.39
N MET A 279 -18.92 4.78 19.27
CA MET A 279 -17.80 4.38 20.10
C MET A 279 -18.21 3.47 21.25
N ASP A 280 -19.49 3.41 21.61
CA ASP A 280 -19.99 2.53 22.68
C ASP A 280 -20.00 1.06 22.23
N ARG A 281 -19.88 0.84 20.92
CA ARG A 281 -19.82 -0.48 20.28
C ARG A 281 -18.42 -0.92 19.88
N VAL A 282 -17.40 -0.11 20.14
CA VAL A 282 -16.01 -0.44 19.79
C VAL A 282 -15.13 -0.41 21.05
N HIS A 283 -14.76 -1.61 21.51
CA HIS A 283 -13.81 -1.78 22.60
C HIS A 283 -12.38 -1.81 22.05
N ILE A 284 -11.63 -0.74 22.30
CA ILE A 284 -10.23 -0.59 21.86
C ILE A 284 -9.32 -1.16 22.95
N VAL A 285 -8.51 -2.16 22.62
CA VAL A 285 -7.68 -2.91 23.56
C VAL A 285 -6.21 -2.90 23.16
N LEU A 286 -5.33 -2.52 24.09
CA LEU A 286 -3.88 -2.67 23.94
C LEU A 286 -3.48 -4.08 24.34
N THR A 287 -3.14 -4.93 23.38
CA THR A 287 -2.79 -6.33 23.65
C THR A 287 -1.96 -6.95 22.53
N ASP A 288 -1.33 -8.09 22.82
CA ASP A 288 -0.73 -8.96 21.82
C ASP A 288 -1.74 -10.00 21.35
N SER A 289 -2.28 -9.79 20.15
CA SER A 289 -3.29 -10.68 19.57
C SER A 289 -2.79 -12.11 19.28
N ARG A 290 -1.48 -12.37 19.40
CA ARG A 290 -0.89 -13.72 19.22
C ARG A 290 -1.15 -14.63 20.41
N THR A 291 -1.28 -14.04 21.60
CA THR A 291 -1.34 -14.79 22.87
C THR A 291 -2.56 -14.46 23.72
N VAL A 292 -3.30 -13.40 23.38
CA VAL A 292 -4.51 -13.03 24.12
C VAL A 292 -5.54 -14.17 24.08
N ALA A 293 -6.05 -14.51 25.26
CA ALA A 293 -7.17 -15.43 25.42
C ALA A 293 -8.46 -14.61 25.53
N PHE A 294 -9.51 -15.07 24.84
CA PHE A 294 -10.83 -14.45 24.92
C PHE A 294 -11.77 -15.33 25.75
N SER A 295 -12.56 -14.70 26.61
CA SER A 295 -13.57 -15.40 27.43
C SER A 295 -14.82 -15.79 26.64
N ARG A 296 -15.03 -15.18 25.48
CA ARG A 296 -16.20 -15.37 24.62
C ARG A 296 -15.74 -15.70 23.21
N GLN A 297 -16.47 -16.60 22.54
CA GLN A 297 -16.31 -16.83 21.12
C GLN A 297 -16.99 -15.70 20.32
N ALA A 298 -16.28 -15.14 19.35
CA ALA A 298 -16.79 -14.14 18.43
C ALA A 298 -17.48 -14.80 17.22
N ASP A 299 -18.45 -14.10 16.65
CA ASP A 299 -19.10 -14.54 15.41
C ASP A 299 -18.11 -14.46 14.24
N ALA A 300 -17.24 -13.44 14.23
CA ALA A 300 -16.20 -13.30 13.23
C ALA A 300 -14.90 -12.66 13.74
N ALA A 301 -13.79 -12.94 13.07
CA ALA A 301 -12.52 -12.24 13.25
C ALA A 301 -11.94 -11.78 11.91
N LEU A 302 -11.43 -10.55 11.90
CA LEU A 302 -10.66 -9.99 10.81
C LEU A 302 -9.19 -9.89 11.22
N VAL A 303 -8.32 -10.58 10.49
CA VAL A 303 -6.88 -10.59 10.69
C VAL A 303 -6.20 -9.87 9.53
N ASP A 304 -6.06 -8.55 9.67
CA ASP A 304 -5.25 -7.70 8.78
C ASP A 304 -3.80 -7.68 9.26
N ALA A 305 -3.06 -8.75 8.95
CA ALA A 305 -1.83 -9.04 9.65
C ALA A 305 -0.68 -8.08 9.25
N PRO A 306 0.24 -7.76 10.19
CA PRO A 306 1.46 -7.03 9.85
C PRO A 306 2.24 -7.79 8.77
N CYS A 307 2.59 -7.07 7.69
CA CYS A 307 3.10 -7.65 6.46
C CYS A 307 4.32 -6.85 5.94
N SER A 308 5.05 -7.39 4.96
CA SER A 308 6.16 -6.69 4.26
C SER A 308 5.71 -5.42 3.52
N SER A 309 4.41 -5.26 3.34
CA SER A 309 3.74 -4.20 2.57
C SER A 309 4.10 -4.19 1.09
N SER A 310 4.64 -5.30 0.57
CA SER A 310 5.10 -5.39 -0.83
C SER A 310 3.99 -5.12 -1.86
N GLY A 311 2.72 -5.34 -1.51
CA GLY A 311 1.57 -5.01 -2.34
C GLY A 311 1.17 -3.53 -2.35
N ALA A 312 1.67 -2.74 -1.41
CA ALA A 312 1.38 -1.31 -1.26
C ALA A 312 2.41 -0.39 -1.95
N ILE A 313 3.30 -0.92 -2.79
CA ILE A 313 4.28 -0.15 -3.57
C ILE A 313 3.64 0.99 -4.40
N PRO A 314 2.46 0.82 -5.05
CA PRO A 314 1.76 1.92 -5.72
C PRO A 314 1.52 3.14 -4.84
N LYS A 315 1.28 2.91 -3.56
CA LYS A 315 0.98 3.94 -2.57
C LYS A 315 2.24 4.54 -1.97
N ASP A 316 3.26 3.72 -1.72
CA ASP A 316 4.54 4.15 -1.17
C ASP A 316 5.73 3.40 -1.82
N PRO A 317 6.36 3.96 -2.86
CA PRO A 317 7.42 3.27 -3.57
C PRO A 317 8.71 3.11 -2.76
N ALA A 318 8.81 3.78 -1.61
CA ALA A 318 9.90 3.56 -0.65
C ALA A 318 10.01 2.09 -0.24
N ILE A 319 8.89 1.34 -0.24
CA ILE A 319 8.87 -0.09 0.07
C ILE A 319 9.90 -0.87 -0.77
N LYS A 320 10.12 -0.51 -2.04
CA LYS A 320 11.14 -1.15 -2.88
C LYS A 320 12.54 -1.05 -2.29
N ILE A 321 12.88 0.11 -1.70
CA ILE A 321 14.18 0.38 -1.10
C ILE A 321 14.30 -0.27 0.29
N LEU A 322 13.19 -0.31 1.03
CA LEU A 322 13.15 -0.87 2.39
C LEU A 322 13.21 -2.40 2.39
N LEU A 323 12.59 -3.05 1.40
CA LEU A 323 12.63 -4.50 1.22
C LEU A 323 13.91 -4.92 0.48
N ARG A 324 15.02 -4.97 1.22
CA ARG A 324 16.36 -5.29 0.69
C ARG A 324 16.57 -6.76 0.36
N ASN A 325 15.87 -7.64 1.05
CA ASN A 325 15.90 -9.08 0.91
C ASN A 325 14.59 -9.67 1.43
N ASP A 326 14.53 -10.98 1.41
CA ASP A 326 13.37 -11.79 1.76
C ASP A 326 13.12 -11.92 3.27
N ARG A 327 14.10 -11.58 4.13
CA ARG A 327 14.02 -11.75 5.61
C ARG A 327 12.79 -11.14 6.26
N ILE A 328 12.30 -10.01 5.74
CA ILE A 328 11.11 -9.33 6.30
C ILE A 328 9.87 -10.20 6.08
N PRO A 329 9.50 -10.59 4.85
CA PRO A 329 8.44 -11.56 4.60
C PRO A 329 8.51 -12.81 5.47
N GLN A 330 9.68 -13.46 5.60
CA GLN A 330 9.80 -14.68 6.41
C GLN A 330 9.63 -14.45 7.91
N ARG A 331 10.11 -13.32 8.44
CA ARG A 331 9.87 -13.00 9.85
C ARG A 331 8.40 -12.68 10.10
N MET A 332 7.75 -11.98 9.18
CA MET A 332 6.35 -11.60 9.33
C MET A 332 5.43 -12.83 9.22
N SER A 333 5.76 -13.82 8.38
CA SER A 333 4.97 -15.04 8.23
C SER A 333 4.83 -15.83 9.53
N LEU A 334 5.88 -15.88 10.35
CA LEU A 334 5.82 -16.53 11.68
C LEU A 334 4.79 -15.86 12.59
N ILE A 335 4.78 -14.52 12.63
CA ILE A 335 3.82 -13.73 13.40
C ILE A 335 2.41 -13.91 12.84
N GLN A 336 2.27 -13.95 11.51
CA GLN A 336 0.99 -14.13 10.83
C GLN A 336 0.36 -15.50 11.15
N VAL A 337 1.17 -16.57 11.20
CA VAL A 337 0.73 -17.90 11.65
C VAL A 337 0.21 -17.86 13.09
N GLU A 338 0.93 -17.21 14.02
CA GLU A 338 0.49 -17.07 15.41
C GLU A 338 -0.85 -16.32 15.52
N LEU A 339 -0.99 -15.19 14.79
CA LEU A 339 -2.21 -14.38 14.78
C LEU A 339 -3.40 -15.15 14.21
N LEU A 340 -3.24 -15.80 13.06
CA LEU A 340 -4.31 -16.54 12.40
C LEU A 340 -4.76 -17.74 13.25
N ARG A 341 -3.81 -18.51 13.81
CA ARG A 341 -4.14 -19.61 14.72
C ARG A 341 -4.90 -19.14 15.94
N ASN A 342 -4.53 -18.01 16.52
CA ASN A 342 -5.23 -17.50 17.69
C ASN A 342 -6.64 -17.03 17.31
N ALA A 343 -6.81 -16.35 16.18
CA ALA A 343 -8.13 -15.93 15.70
C ALA A 343 -9.09 -17.12 15.49
N LEU A 344 -8.63 -18.20 14.84
CA LEU A 344 -9.44 -19.41 14.60
C LEU A 344 -9.91 -20.07 15.90
N ARG A 345 -9.13 -20.02 16.98
CA ARG A 345 -9.58 -20.58 18.27
C ARG A 345 -10.81 -19.88 18.86
N TYR A 346 -11.00 -18.61 18.53
CA TYR A 346 -11.95 -17.73 19.23
C TYR A 346 -12.98 -17.08 18.30
N ALA A 347 -13.09 -17.50 17.04
CA ALA A 347 -14.09 -17.00 16.11
C ALA A 347 -14.61 -18.11 15.17
N ASP A 348 -15.89 -18.04 14.80
CA ASP A 348 -16.51 -19.01 13.87
C ASP A 348 -16.14 -18.70 12.42
N ILE A 349 -16.15 -17.42 12.04
CA ILE A 349 -15.68 -16.94 10.73
C ILE A 349 -14.35 -16.22 10.91
N VAL A 350 -13.34 -16.52 10.08
CA VAL A 350 -12.07 -15.78 10.10
C VAL A 350 -11.68 -15.35 8.69
N VAL A 351 -11.46 -14.05 8.51
CA VAL A 351 -10.81 -13.54 7.30
C VAL A 351 -9.38 -13.16 7.62
N PHE A 352 -8.44 -13.80 6.92
CA PHE A 352 -7.03 -13.45 6.97
C PHE A 352 -6.63 -12.71 5.69
N ALA A 353 -5.95 -11.58 5.86
CA ALA A 353 -5.45 -10.80 4.76
C ALA A 353 -4.07 -10.21 5.05
N THR A 354 -3.29 -10.06 3.98
CA THR A 354 -2.03 -9.32 4.00
C THR A 354 -1.92 -8.45 2.76
N CYS A 355 -1.27 -7.30 2.95
CA CYS A 355 -0.85 -6.35 1.91
C CYS A 355 0.41 -6.81 1.16
N SER A 356 0.55 -8.11 0.85
CA SER A 356 1.78 -8.70 0.34
C SER A 356 1.62 -9.43 -0.99
N LEU A 357 2.63 -9.30 -1.86
CA LEU A 357 2.79 -10.09 -3.08
C LEU A 357 3.44 -11.45 -2.83
N PHE A 358 4.03 -11.67 -1.65
CA PHE A 358 4.83 -12.88 -1.41
C PHE A 358 3.96 -14.04 -0.93
N PRO A 359 4.15 -15.27 -1.47
CA PRO A 359 3.41 -16.44 -1.02
C PRO A 359 3.64 -16.80 0.45
N GLU A 360 4.84 -16.51 0.98
CA GLU A 360 5.18 -16.74 2.39
C GLU A 360 4.27 -15.98 3.36
N GLU A 361 3.65 -14.88 2.90
CA GLU A 361 2.74 -14.06 3.70
C GLU A 361 1.27 -14.23 3.29
N GLY A 362 0.98 -15.26 2.49
CA GLY A 362 -0.35 -15.56 1.96
C GLY A 362 -0.64 -17.05 1.97
N GLU A 363 -0.47 -17.70 0.82
CA GLU A 363 -0.79 -19.11 0.61
C GLU A 363 -0.09 -20.02 1.64
N GLU A 364 1.19 -19.79 1.92
CA GLU A 364 1.96 -20.65 2.83
C GLU A 364 1.49 -20.51 4.29
N VAL A 365 1.12 -19.31 4.73
CA VAL A 365 0.54 -19.10 6.07
C VAL A 365 -0.77 -19.88 6.20
N VAL A 366 -1.66 -19.72 5.22
CA VAL A 366 -2.97 -20.38 5.22
C VAL A 366 -2.82 -21.89 5.20
N MET A 367 -1.97 -22.44 4.33
CA MET A 367 -1.73 -23.89 4.27
C MET A 367 -1.15 -24.41 5.58
N LYS A 368 -0.19 -23.68 6.19
CA LYS A 368 0.42 -24.08 7.45
C LYS A 368 -0.57 -24.08 8.61
N VAL A 369 -1.49 -23.12 8.64
CA VAL A 369 -2.51 -23.05 9.69
C VAL A 369 -3.61 -24.08 9.47
N GLN A 370 -4.08 -24.25 8.23
CA GLN A 370 -5.09 -25.24 7.88
C GLN A 370 -4.63 -26.67 8.22
N SER A 371 -3.33 -26.98 8.11
CA SER A 371 -2.82 -28.30 8.51
C SER A 371 -2.81 -28.54 10.03
N MET A 372 -3.03 -27.49 10.83
CA MET A 372 -3.03 -27.54 12.30
C MET A 372 -4.42 -27.33 12.90
N ASP A 373 -5.41 -26.99 12.07
CA ASP A 373 -6.77 -26.66 12.48
C ASP A 373 -7.75 -27.62 11.81
N SER A 374 -8.47 -28.38 12.62
CA SER A 374 -9.47 -29.35 12.17
C SER A 374 -10.90 -28.82 12.31
N ARG A 375 -11.09 -27.66 12.93
CA ARG A 375 -12.40 -27.07 13.18
C ARG A 375 -12.88 -26.29 11.96
N HIS A 376 -12.01 -25.50 11.33
CA HIS A 376 -12.41 -24.61 10.25
C HIS A 376 -12.03 -25.16 8.89
N ARG A 377 -12.85 -24.85 7.90
CA ARG A 377 -12.61 -25.12 6.49
C ARG A 377 -12.30 -23.82 5.77
N LEU A 378 -11.30 -23.87 4.90
CA LEU A 378 -11.05 -22.82 3.93
C LEU A 378 -12.18 -22.80 2.89
N VAL A 379 -12.83 -21.65 2.72
CA VAL A 379 -13.96 -21.46 1.79
C VAL A 379 -13.69 -20.30 0.83
N ASP A 380 -14.39 -20.31 -0.31
CA ASP A 380 -14.34 -19.19 -1.25
C ASP A 380 -15.04 -17.96 -0.63
N ALA A 381 -14.32 -16.85 -0.54
CA ALA A 381 -14.88 -15.60 -0.04
C ALA A 381 -15.97 -15.00 -0.97
N ALA A 382 -16.07 -15.49 -2.21
CA ALA A 382 -16.98 -15.01 -3.26
C ALA A 382 -16.91 -13.49 -3.45
N ILE A 383 -15.69 -12.95 -3.43
CA ILE A 383 -15.40 -11.53 -3.69
C ILE A 383 -14.93 -11.32 -5.14
N PRO A 384 -15.19 -10.15 -5.75
CA PRO A 384 -14.77 -9.85 -7.11
C PRO A 384 -13.27 -9.47 -7.18
N ALA A 385 -12.43 -10.48 -6.96
CA ALA A 385 -10.97 -10.43 -6.96
C ALA A 385 -10.37 -11.61 -7.72
N SER A 386 -9.16 -11.44 -8.22
CA SER A 386 -8.38 -12.53 -8.81
C SER A 386 -8.11 -13.68 -7.83
N ARG A 387 -7.68 -14.83 -8.36
CA ARG A 387 -7.35 -16.04 -7.59
C ARG A 387 -5.89 -16.04 -7.14
N GLY A 388 -5.59 -16.92 -6.18
CA GLY A 388 -4.23 -17.14 -5.67
C GLY A 388 -3.25 -17.64 -6.73
N TYR A 389 -1.98 -17.79 -6.35
CA TYR A 389 -0.96 -18.31 -7.27
C TYR A 389 -1.21 -19.78 -7.62
N ARG A 390 -1.31 -20.09 -8.92
CA ARG A 390 -1.63 -21.44 -9.44
C ARG A 390 -0.66 -22.53 -9.02
N THR A 391 0.54 -22.17 -8.59
CA THR A 391 1.55 -23.10 -8.05
C THR A 391 1.16 -23.69 -6.68
N TYR A 392 0.16 -23.13 -6.00
CA TYR A 392 -0.32 -23.60 -4.69
C TYR A 392 -1.67 -24.32 -4.83
N PRO A 393 -1.92 -25.42 -4.11
CA PRO A 393 -3.15 -26.21 -4.27
C PRO A 393 -4.44 -25.44 -3.94
N ILE A 394 -4.37 -24.48 -3.01
CA ILE A 394 -5.52 -23.68 -2.56
C ILE A 394 -5.85 -22.49 -3.48
N TRP A 395 -5.15 -22.33 -4.61
CA TRP A 395 -5.23 -21.14 -5.47
C TRP A 395 -6.65 -20.77 -5.90
N HIS A 396 -7.51 -21.77 -6.10
CA HIS A 396 -8.88 -21.61 -6.59
C HIS A 396 -9.86 -21.16 -5.49
N ILE A 397 -9.49 -21.32 -4.21
CA ILE A 397 -10.32 -20.96 -3.05
C ILE A 397 -9.93 -19.58 -2.51
N VAL A 398 -8.64 -19.28 -2.48
CA VAL A 398 -8.13 -17.99 -1.99
C VAL A 398 -8.08 -16.92 -3.07
N ASN A 399 -8.01 -15.66 -2.64
CA ASN A 399 -7.96 -14.52 -3.54
C ASN A 399 -6.63 -13.77 -3.42
N ARG A 400 -6.17 -13.27 -4.57
CA ARG A 400 -5.17 -12.21 -4.64
C ARG A 400 -5.74 -11.06 -5.44
N THR A 401 -5.26 -9.86 -5.15
CA THR A 401 -5.54 -8.71 -6.01
C THR A 401 -4.27 -8.24 -6.68
N TYR A 402 -4.40 -7.79 -7.92
CA TYR A 402 -3.29 -7.31 -8.72
C TYR A 402 -3.60 -5.97 -9.36
N PRO A 403 -2.69 -4.98 -9.35
CA PRO A 403 -2.97 -3.67 -9.94
C PRO A 403 -3.25 -3.70 -11.44
N HIS A 404 -2.70 -4.66 -12.17
CA HIS A 404 -2.88 -4.79 -13.62
C HIS A 404 -4.20 -5.47 -14.02
N ILE A 405 -4.89 -6.13 -13.08
CA ILE A 405 -6.16 -6.85 -13.32
C ILE A 405 -7.29 -6.19 -12.55
N ASP A 406 -7.10 -6.02 -11.24
CA ASP A 406 -8.12 -5.57 -10.29
C ASP A 406 -8.08 -4.05 -10.04
N ASN A 407 -7.14 -3.33 -10.67
CA ASN A 407 -6.93 -1.88 -10.53
C ASN A 407 -6.71 -1.38 -9.09
N CYS A 408 -6.13 -2.21 -8.22
CA CYS A 408 -5.93 -1.91 -6.79
C CYS A 408 -4.57 -2.37 -6.26
N GLU A 409 -4.31 -2.19 -4.96
CA GLU A 409 -3.06 -2.67 -4.33
C GLU A 409 -2.96 -4.21 -4.37
N GLY A 410 -1.74 -4.74 -4.23
CA GLY A 410 -1.51 -6.17 -4.09
C GLY A 410 -1.94 -6.68 -2.71
N PHE A 411 -2.89 -7.60 -2.66
CA PHE A 411 -3.32 -8.25 -1.41
C PHE A 411 -3.43 -9.75 -1.58
N PHE A 412 -3.33 -10.46 -0.47
CA PHE A 412 -3.81 -11.82 -0.29
C PHE A 412 -5.01 -11.81 0.67
N ILE A 413 -6.05 -12.58 0.36
CA ILE A 413 -7.27 -12.69 1.17
C ILE A 413 -7.72 -14.16 1.21
N SER A 414 -8.06 -14.64 2.40
CA SER A 414 -8.61 -15.98 2.63
C SER A 414 -9.74 -15.90 3.67
N ARG A 415 -10.70 -16.83 3.58
CA ARG A 415 -11.84 -16.95 4.49
C ARG A 415 -11.94 -18.38 5.02
N PHE A 416 -12.09 -18.49 6.33
CA PHE A 416 -12.32 -19.73 7.05
C PHE A 416 -13.69 -19.68 7.71
N GLU A 417 -14.36 -20.84 7.75
CA GLU A 417 -15.65 -21.04 8.43
C GLU A 417 -15.61 -22.35 9.22
N SER A 418 -16.11 -22.33 10.46
CA SER A 418 -16.20 -23.49 11.37
C SER A 418 -17.21 -24.54 10.94
#